data_AF-A0A1C1F199-F1
#
_entry.id   AF-A0A1C1F199-F1
#
_cell.length_a   1.000
_cell.length_b   1.000
_cell.length_c   1.000
_cell.angle_alpha   90.00
_cell.angle_beta   90.00
_cell.angle_gamma   90.00
#
_symmetry.space_group_name_H-M   'P 1'
#
loop_
_entity.id
_entity.type
_entity.pdbx_description
1 polymer ?
#
loop_
_entity_poly.entity_id
_entity_poly.type
_entity_poly.pdbx_seq_one_letter_code
_entity_poly.pdbx_strand_id
1 'polypeptide(L)' 'MKKECRVVIYKEGLLGSLFFGEAKADPDKMSQFLSSYTREGWEVKTMSVERRRTALFWSREAYLFVLERPL' A
#
# COMPACT_ATOMS: atom_id res chain seq x y z
N MET A 1 -5.83 -16.65 21.61
CA MET A 1 -5.41 -15.23 21.67
C MET A 1 -6.32 -14.42 20.79
N LYS A 2 -6.92 -13.33 21.28
CA LYS A 2 -7.69 -12.42 20.43
C LYS A 2 -6.70 -11.53 19.66
N LYS A 3 -7.00 -11.24 18.40
CA LYS A 3 -6.18 -10.37 17.55
C LYS A 3 -7.07 -9.29 16.95
N GLU A 4 -6.53 -8.09 16.82
CA GLU A 4 -7.15 -7.02 16.09
C GLU A 4 -6.62 -7.02 14.65
N CYS A 5 -7.53 -6.94 13.68
CA CYS A 5 -7.19 -6.91 12.26
C CYS A 5 -7.51 -5.53 11.68
N ARG A 6 -6.57 -4.99 10.91
CA ARG A 6 -6.74 -3.72 10.21
C ARG A 6 -6.34 -3.87 8.75
N VAL A 7 -7.18 -3.36 7.85
CA VAL A 7 -6.90 -3.32 6.41
C VAL A 7 -6.52 -1.91 6.04
N VAL A 8 -5.36 -1.74 5.41
CA VAL A 8 -4.88 -0.43 4.96
C VAL A 8 -4.57 -0.49 3.47
N ILE A 9 -4.86 0.60 2.75
CA ILE A 9 -4.65 0.70 1.31
C ILE A 9 -3.65 1.81 1.05
N TYR A 10 -2.54 1.46 0.43
CA TYR A 10 -1.54 2.40 -0.07
C TYR A 10 -1.84 2.71 -1.54
N LYS A 11 -2.02 3.99 -1.85
CA LYS A 11 -2.24 4.51 -3.21
C LYS A 11 -1.29 5.68 -3.42
N GLU A 12 -0.41 5.58 -4.40
CA GLU A 12 0.38 6.76 -4.78
C GLU A 12 -0.44 7.71 -5.66
N GLY A 13 -0.44 8.98 -5.25
CA GLY A 13 -1.11 10.05 -5.98
C GLY A 13 -0.41 10.35 -7.30
N LEU A 14 -1.20 10.49 -8.36
CA LEU A 14 -0.81 10.76 -9.75
C LEU A 14 -0.02 12.05 -10.02
N LEU A 15 0.35 12.82 -9.00
CA LEU A 15 1.00 14.12 -9.21
C LEU A 15 2.42 14.00 -9.79
N GLY A 16 3.04 12.82 -9.74
CA GLY A 16 4.31 12.52 -10.43
C GLY A 16 4.17 11.75 -11.75
N SER A 17 3.04 11.07 -11.98
CA SER A 17 2.87 10.10 -13.09
C SER A 17 2.31 10.69 -14.37
N LEU A 18 1.89 11.96 -14.39
CA LEU A 18 1.46 12.60 -15.64
C LEU A 18 2.61 12.82 -16.63
N PHE A 19 3.87 12.76 -16.18
CA PHE A 19 5.04 13.08 -17.01
C PHE A 19 5.95 11.89 -17.36
N PHE A 20 5.94 10.80 -16.59
CA PHE A 20 6.77 9.62 -16.84
C PHE A 20 5.92 8.37 -16.64
N GLY A 21 5.89 7.49 -17.65
CA GLY A 21 5.05 6.29 -17.71
C GLY A 21 5.18 5.36 -16.50
N GLU A 22 4.20 4.46 -16.35
CA GLU A 22 4.08 3.47 -15.27
C GLU A 22 4.69 3.93 -13.93
N ALA A 23 3.97 4.79 -13.20
CA ALA A 23 4.37 5.09 -11.82
C ALA A 23 4.23 3.82 -10.97
N LYS A 24 5.35 3.12 -10.80
CA LYS A 24 5.54 2.10 -9.77
C LYS A 24 5.58 2.78 -8.42
N ALA A 25 5.03 2.12 -7.40
CA ALA A 25 5.10 2.64 -6.04
C ALA A 25 6.56 2.89 -5.62
N ASP A 26 6.80 4.06 -5.02
CA ASP A 26 8.07 4.41 -4.40
C ASP A 26 8.29 3.52 -3.15
N PRO A 27 9.31 2.63 -3.18
CA PRO A 27 9.55 1.71 -2.10
C PRO A 27 9.92 2.40 -0.78
N ASP A 28 10.52 3.60 -0.82
CA ASP A 28 10.89 4.35 0.37
C ASP A 28 9.63 4.92 1.05
N LYS A 29 8.71 5.48 0.26
CA LYS A 29 7.42 5.98 0.79
C LYS A 29 6.55 4.85 1.32
N MET A 30 6.51 3.70 0.62
CA MET A 30 5.80 2.52 1.11
C MET A 30 6.43 1.99 2.41
N SER A 31 7.76 1.95 2.50
CA SER A 31 8.48 1.57 3.72
C SER A 31 8.15 2.50 4.88
N GLN A 32 8.12 3.82 4.64
CA GLN A 32 7.75 4.82 5.66
C GLN A 32 6.29 4.66 6.11
N PHE A 33 5.37 4.45 5.16
CA PHE A 33 3.96 4.18 5.44
C PHE A 33 3.81 2.96 6.35
N LEU A 34 4.39 1.82 5.99
CA LEU A 34 4.31 0.60 6.81
C LEU A 34 5.02 0.76 8.17
N SER A 35 6.15 1.46 8.19
CA SER A 35 6.89 1.73 9.43
C SER A 35 6.08 2.51 10.46
N SER A 36 5.12 3.35 10.02
CA SER A 36 4.22 4.04 10.96
C SER A 36 3.32 3.05 11.73
N TYR A 37 2.81 2.02 11.05
CA TYR A 37 1.98 0.98 11.66
C TYR A 37 2.80 0.00 12.51
N THR A 38 4.01 -0.36 12.09
CA THR A 38 4.85 -1.26 12.90
C THR A 38 5.26 -0.62 14.21
N ARG A 39 5.47 0.71 14.25
CA ARG A 39 5.70 1.47 15.49
C ARG A 39 4.51 1.45 16.45
N GLU A 40 3.29 1.33 15.92
CA GLU A 40 2.06 1.14 16.70
C GLU A 40 1.83 -0.32 17.14
N GLY A 41 2.77 -1.23 16.83
CA GLY A 41 2.70 -2.65 17.19
C GLY A 41 1.91 -3.52 16.20
N TRP A 42 1.59 -2.99 15.01
CA TRP A 42 0.95 -3.78 13.95
C TRP A 42 1.97 -4.60 13.16
N GLU A 43 1.60 -5.84 12.84
CA GLU A 43 2.40 -6.75 12.02
C GLU A 43 1.72 -6.97 10.67
N VAL A 44 2.48 -6.83 9.57
CA VAL A 44 1.98 -7.10 8.22
C VAL A 44 1.87 -8.61 8.02
N LYS A 45 0.65 -9.11 7.79
CA LYS A 45 0.40 -10.54 7.55
C LYS A 45 0.31 -10.91 6.09
N THR A 46 -0.30 -10.06 5.30
CA THR A 46 -0.37 -10.27 3.85
C THR A 46 -0.44 -8.95 3.12
N MET A 47 0.04 -8.98 1.88
CA MET A 47 -0.03 -7.89 0.92
C MET A 47 -0.71 -8.43 -0.34
N SER A 48 -1.70 -7.70 -0.85
CA SER A 48 -2.32 -7.94 -2.14
C SER A 48 -2.16 -6.71 -3.02
N VAL A 49 -1.73 -6.91 -4.26
CA VAL A 49 -1.59 -5.83 -5.23
C VAL A 49 -2.76 -5.92 -6.20
N GLU A 50 -3.56 -4.87 -6.25
CA GLU A 50 -4.63 -4.74 -7.22
C GLU A 50 -4.21 -3.74 -8.29
N ARG A 51 -3.96 -4.24 -9.50
CA ARG A 51 -3.62 -3.41 -10.66
C ARG A 51 -4.87 -3.19 -11.50
N ARG A 52 -5.39 -1.95 -11.49
CA ARG A 52 -6.51 -1.56 -12.33
C ARG A 52 -6.05 -0.71 -13.51
N ARG A 53 -6.30 -1.21 -14.72
CA ARG A 53 -6.09 -0.44 -15.96
C ARG A 53 -7.18 0.63 -16.05
N THR A 54 -6.79 1.91 -16.02
CA THR A 54 -7.74 3.03 -16.10
C THR A 54 -7.83 3.58 -17.54
N ALA A 55 -6.83 3.33 -18.41
CA ALA A 55 -6.85 3.71 -19.84
C ALA A 55 -5.79 2.94 -20.68
N LEU A 56 -5.52 3.38 -21.92
CA LEU A 56 -4.54 2.75 -22.82
C LEU A 56 -3.12 2.69 -22.22
N PHE A 57 -2.68 3.74 -21.50
CA PHE A 57 -1.33 3.85 -20.92
C PHE A 57 -1.28 4.13 -19.41
N TRP A 58 -2.44 4.21 -18.74
CA TRP A 58 -2.50 4.45 -17.29
C TRP A 58 -3.02 3.21 -16.56
N SER A 59 -2.15 2.61 -15.75
CA SER A 59 -2.52 1.64 -14.72
C SER A 59 -2.32 2.25 -13.35
N ARG A 60 -3.28 2.03 -12.46
CA ARG A 60 -3.14 2.34 -11.04
C ARG A 60 -2.89 1.04 -10.30
N GLU A 61 -1.82 1.00 -9.53
CA GLU A 61 -1.55 -0.06 -8.57
C GLU A 61 -2.05 0.40 -7.21
N ALA A 62 -2.92 -0.40 -6.60
CA ALA A 62 -3.36 -0.25 -5.22
C ALA A 62 -2.78 -1.40 -4.41
N TYR A 63 -2.04 -1.07 -3.37
CA TYR A 63 -1.44 -2.06 -2.48
C TYR A 63 -2.31 -2.16 -1.24
N LEU A 64 -2.90 -3.32 -1.02
CA LEU A 64 -3.69 -3.63 0.16
C LEU A 64 -2.81 -4.42 1.13
N PHE A 65 -2.72 -3.94 2.36
CA PHE A 65 -2.03 -4.62 3.45
C PHE A 65 -3.04 -5.02 4.51
N VAL A 66 -2.93 -6.27 4.95
CA VAL A 66 -3.64 -6.77 6.13
C VAL A 66 -2.65 -6.78 7.28
N LEU A 67 -3.01 -6.03 8.31
CA LEU A 67 -2.25 -5.87 9.54
C LEU A 67 -2.95 -6.61 10.68
N GLU A 68 -2.18 -7.24 11.55
CA GLU A 68 -2.66 -7.84 12.79
C GLU A 68 -1.88 -7.29 13.99
N ARG A 69 -2.54 -7.13 15.12
CA ARG A 69 -1.88 -6.94 16.42
C ARG A 69 -2.54 -7.79 17.50
N PRO A 70 -1.78 -8.30 18.49
CA PRO A 70 -2.39 -8.91 19.67
C PRO A 70 -3.19 -7.87 20.45
N LEU A 71 -4.35 -8.29 20.98
CA LEU A 71 -5.16 -7.50 21.91
C LEU A 71 -4.60 -7.53 23.33
#